data_AF-A0A7Y7B6U3-F1
#
_entry.id   AF-A0A7Y7B6U3-F1
#
_cell.length_a   1.000
_cell.length_b   1.000
_cell.length_c   1.000
_cell.angle_alpha   90.00
_cell.angle_beta   90.00
_cell.angle_gamma   90.00
#
_symmetry.space_group_name_H-M   'P 1'
#
loop_
_entity.id
_entity.type
_entity.pdbx_description
1 polymer ?
#
loop_
_entity_poly.entity_id
_entity_poly.type
_entity_poly.pdbx_seq_one_letter_code
_entity_poly.pdbx_strand_id
1 'polypeptide(L)'
;MTAAPSHLHGPAPVSRRRWYEQALGWPVADGPPVQLLTGVRFDALGLPVDAGLAVVQRLPPAGPVAFDPQARRIWFLTAAGSAEELPGLIEWLEWGGVALDLTAQGLDGRITAPSPVGGVPGQHGPGDGPGAAQEAVWLRPPRTGCEVEPTLPAAGLGGEGAAPGLVRLVSAAATECHRARLLRAGAARRRQPSGDRPDQPLAFSYASRMSAGTRPRSLTL
;
A
#
# COMPACT_ATOMS: atom_id res chain seq x y z
N MET A 1 2.21 -37.18 50.22
CA MET A 1 2.17 -37.05 48.74
C MET A 1 1.26 -35.88 48.41
N THR A 2 1.86 -34.71 48.17
CA THR A 2 1.13 -33.47 47.87
C THR A 2 0.92 -33.41 46.35
N ALA A 3 -0.32 -33.51 45.90
CA ALA A 3 -0.66 -33.36 44.48
C ALA A 3 -0.49 -31.89 44.07
N ALA A 4 0.33 -31.65 43.04
CA ALA A 4 0.50 -30.34 42.43
C ALA A 4 -0.77 -29.93 41.66
N PRO A 5 -1.13 -28.63 41.64
CA PRO A 5 -2.28 -28.17 40.87
C PRO A 5 -1.97 -28.25 39.37
N SER A 6 -2.82 -28.97 38.65
CA SER A 6 -2.84 -28.99 37.19
C SER A 6 -3.08 -27.58 36.68
N HIS A 7 -2.06 -26.97 36.07
CA HIS A 7 -2.23 -25.76 35.29
C HIS A 7 -3.19 -26.07 34.13
N LEU A 8 -4.38 -25.47 34.17
CA LEU A 8 -5.27 -25.37 33.02
C LEU A 8 -4.51 -24.68 31.89
N HIS A 9 -4.02 -25.48 30.95
CA HIS A 9 -3.49 -24.99 29.69
C HIS A 9 -4.68 -24.34 28.97
N GLY A 10 -4.75 -23.00 28.97
CA GLY A 10 -5.66 -22.26 28.10
C GLY A 10 -5.49 -22.73 26.65
N PRO A 11 -6.48 -22.55 25.76
CA PRO A 11 -6.35 -22.99 24.37
C PRO A 11 -5.05 -22.43 23.81
N ALA A 12 -4.14 -23.31 23.38
CA ALA A 12 -2.89 -22.92 22.77
C ALA A 12 -3.19 -21.92 21.64
N PRO A 13 -2.43 -20.83 21.50
CA PRO A 13 -2.64 -19.89 20.40
C PRO A 13 -2.65 -20.68 19.09
N VAL A 14 -3.75 -20.60 18.35
CA VAL A 14 -3.87 -21.25 17.04
C VAL A 14 -2.69 -20.79 16.21
N SER A 15 -1.87 -21.71 15.70
CA SER A 15 -0.70 -21.34 14.91
C SER A 15 -1.15 -20.47 13.73
N ARG A 16 -0.39 -19.41 13.41
CA ARG A 16 -0.72 -18.46 12.33
C ARG A 16 -1.09 -19.18 11.03
N ARG A 17 -0.31 -20.20 10.67
CA ARG A 17 -0.60 -21.15 9.57
C ARG A 17 -2.02 -21.72 9.66
N ARG A 18 -2.35 -22.36 10.77
CA ARG A 18 -3.62 -23.04 10.97
C ARG A 18 -4.81 -22.08 10.88
N TRP A 19 -4.66 -20.85 11.35
CA TRP A 19 -5.71 -19.83 11.16
C TRP A 19 -5.93 -19.51 9.68
N TYR A 20 -4.86 -19.27 8.91
CA TYR A 20 -4.98 -19.01 7.47
C TYR A 20 -5.59 -20.17 6.69
N GLU A 21 -5.11 -21.39 6.94
CA GLU A 21 -5.59 -22.59 6.24
C GLU A 21 -7.03 -22.94 6.64
N GLN A 22 -7.41 -22.82 7.91
CA GLN A 22 -8.73 -23.26 8.40
C GLN A 22 -9.80 -22.18 8.37
N ALA A 23 -9.48 -20.93 8.72
CA ALA A 23 -10.45 -19.85 8.82
C ALA A 23 -10.66 -19.12 7.48
N LEU A 24 -9.63 -19.06 6.64
CA LEU A 24 -9.68 -18.36 5.34
C LEU A 24 -9.52 -19.29 4.13
N GLY A 25 -9.09 -20.55 4.33
CA GLY A 25 -8.83 -21.47 3.22
C GLY A 25 -7.67 -21.04 2.33
N TRP A 26 -6.75 -20.23 2.85
CA TRP A 26 -5.64 -19.67 2.08
C TRP A 26 -4.41 -20.57 2.19
N PRO A 27 -3.79 -20.94 1.05
CA PRO A 27 -2.61 -21.79 1.05
C PRO A 27 -1.40 -21.07 1.64
N VAL A 28 -0.63 -21.80 2.45
CA VAL A 28 0.51 -21.27 3.20
C VAL A 28 1.76 -22.10 2.91
N ALA A 29 2.85 -21.45 2.50
CA ALA A 29 4.13 -22.11 2.32
C ALA A 29 4.85 -22.37 3.65
N ASP A 30 5.68 -23.40 3.70
CA ASP A 30 6.57 -23.68 4.84
C ASP A 30 7.77 -22.74 4.90
N GLY A 31 8.13 -22.32 6.13
CA GLY A 31 9.30 -21.49 6.42
C GLY A 31 8.99 -20.33 7.37
N PRO A 32 9.96 -19.88 8.20
CA PRO A 32 9.90 -18.61 8.88
C PRO A 32 10.45 -17.47 7.98
N PRO A 33 9.74 -16.33 7.82
CA PRO A 33 8.37 -16.09 8.26
C PRO A 33 7.36 -16.86 7.41
N VAL A 34 6.20 -17.16 7.99
CA VAL A 34 5.07 -17.83 7.30
C VAL A 34 4.67 -17.01 6.08
N GLN A 35 4.43 -17.66 4.93
CA GLN A 35 4.12 -16.98 3.67
C GLN A 35 2.80 -17.47 3.09
N LEU A 36 1.97 -16.56 2.60
CA LEU A 36 0.75 -16.88 1.88
C LEU A 36 1.07 -17.01 0.40
N LEU A 37 0.58 -18.07 -0.25
CA LEU A 37 0.74 -18.27 -1.68
C LEU A 37 -0.30 -17.46 -2.45
N THR A 38 0.15 -16.68 -3.42
CA THR A 38 -0.71 -15.89 -4.33
C THR A 38 -1.05 -16.67 -5.60
N GLY A 39 -2.02 -16.20 -6.38
CA GLY A 39 -2.49 -16.85 -7.61
C GLY A 39 -3.35 -18.10 -7.42
N VAL A 40 -3.68 -18.45 -6.17
CA VAL A 40 -4.57 -19.59 -5.87
C VAL A 40 -5.94 -19.11 -5.41
N ARG A 41 -5.98 -18.23 -4.41
CA ARG A 41 -7.22 -17.64 -3.85
C ARG A 41 -7.31 -16.14 -3.99
N PHE A 42 -6.17 -15.50 -4.23
CA PHE A 42 -6.03 -14.07 -4.37
C PHE A 42 -4.68 -13.78 -5.03
N ASP A 43 -4.60 -12.63 -5.68
CA ASP A 43 -3.35 -11.99 -6.06
C ASP A 43 -3.07 -10.83 -5.10
N ALA A 44 -1.84 -10.31 -5.11
CA ALA A 44 -1.48 -9.17 -4.27
C ALA A 44 -0.82 -8.05 -5.08
N LEU A 45 -1.38 -6.85 -4.98
CA LEU A 45 -0.83 -5.62 -5.54
C LEU A 45 -0.04 -4.86 -4.47
N GLY A 46 1.28 -4.78 -4.64
CA GLY A 46 2.22 -4.17 -3.72
C GLY A 46 2.60 -2.75 -4.13
N LEU A 47 2.35 -1.79 -3.24
CA LEU A 47 2.69 -0.39 -3.40
C LEU A 47 3.80 0.02 -2.42
N PRO A 48 4.59 1.06 -2.73
CA PRO A 48 5.41 1.73 -1.75
C PRO A 48 4.54 2.26 -0.59
N VAL A 49 5.09 2.26 0.63
CA VAL A 49 4.31 2.53 1.87
C VAL A 49 3.53 3.85 1.82
N ASP A 50 4.15 4.95 1.40
CA ASP A 50 3.50 6.27 1.33
C ASP A 50 2.33 6.29 0.32
N ALA A 51 2.52 5.72 -0.86
CA ALA A 51 1.49 5.59 -1.88
C ALA A 51 0.35 4.66 -1.41
N GLY A 52 0.69 3.51 -0.84
CA GLY A 52 -0.30 2.56 -0.33
C GLY A 52 -1.18 3.14 0.78
N LEU A 53 -0.59 3.87 1.73
CA LEU A 53 -1.38 4.55 2.78
C LEU A 53 -2.31 5.60 2.18
N ALA A 54 -1.84 6.38 1.19
CA ALA A 54 -2.68 7.35 0.51
C ALA A 54 -3.86 6.70 -0.22
N VAL A 55 -3.66 5.52 -0.83
CA VAL A 55 -4.74 4.75 -1.46
C VAL A 55 -5.74 4.24 -0.42
N VAL A 56 -5.26 3.69 0.72
CA VAL A 56 -6.14 3.23 1.82
C VAL A 56 -7.03 4.35 2.34
N GLN A 57 -6.52 5.57 2.42
CA GLN A 57 -7.27 6.73 2.91
C GLN A 57 -8.34 7.24 1.94
N ARG A 58 -8.15 7.04 0.63
CA ARG A 58 -9.00 7.65 -0.41
C ARG A 58 -10.00 6.72 -1.04
N LEU A 59 -9.65 5.44 -1.15
CA LEU A 59 -10.57 4.46 -1.71
C LEU A 59 -11.50 3.92 -0.63
N PRO A 60 -12.79 3.70 -0.96
CA PRO A 60 -13.67 2.96 -0.08
C PRO A 60 -13.07 1.58 0.24
N PRO A 61 -13.47 0.95 1.37
CA PRO A 61 -13.05 -0.40 1.70
C PRO A 61 -13.32 -1.37 0.54
N ALA A 62 -12.25 -1.78 -0.16
CA ALA A 62 -12.32 -2.60 -1.37
C ALA A 62 -11.77 -4.01 -1.16
N GLY A 63 -11.21 -4.32 0.02
CA GLY A 63 -10.64 -5.63 0.31
C GLY A 63 -9.60 -5.60 1.44
N PRO A 64 -9.03 -6.77 1.79
CA PRO A 64 -7.97 -6.90 2.77
C PRO A 64 -6.71 -6.14 2.34
N VAL A 65 -6.06 -5.49 3.30
CA VAL A 65 -4.82 -4.74 3.08
C VAL A 65 -3.83 -5.07 4.17
N ALA A 66 -2.63 -5.47 3.78
CA ALA A 66 -1.53 -5.77 4.66
C ALA A 66 -0.38 -4.78 4.50
N PHE A 67 0.35 -4.56 5.58
CA PHE A 67 1.64 -3.87 5.56
C PHE A 67 2.74 -4.89 5.89
N ASP A 68 3.77 -4.93 5.06
CA ASP A 68 4.97 -5.73 5.27
C ASP A 68 6.15 -4.79 5.57
N PRO A 69 6.63 -4.72 6.83
CA PRO A 69 7.78 -3.90 7.21
C PRO A 69 9.09 -4.32 6.55
N GLN A 70 9.28 -5.63 6.28
CA GLN A 70 10.51 -6.15 5.69
C GLN A 70 10.59 -5.82 4.21
N ALA A 71 9.51 -6.07 3.47
CA ALA A 71 9.41 -5.69 2.06
C ALA A 71 9.21 -4.18 1.86
N ARG A 72 8.85 -3.45 2.92
CA ARG A 72 8.45 -2.03 2.90
C ARG A 72 7.35 -1.75 1.87
N ARG A 73 6.35 -2.64 1.83
CA ARG A 73 5.23 -2.55 0.89
C ARG A 73 3.89 -2.65 1.61
N ILE A 74 2.89 -2.00 1.02
CA ILE A 74 1.48 -2.23 1.35
C ILE A 74 0.90 -3.11 0.26
N TRP A 75 0.35 -4.25 0.67
CA TRP A 75 -0.26 -5.25 -0.18
C TRP A 75 -1.77 -5.11 -0.14
N PHE A 76 -2.37 -4.84 -1.30
CA PHE A 76 -3.80 -4.94 -1.52
C PHE A 76 -4.09 -6.31 -2.09
N LEU A 77 -4.92 -7.09 -1.40
CA LEU A 77 -5.32 -8.39 -1.91
C LEU A 77 -6.45 -8.20 -2.94
N THR A 78 -6.31 -8.83 -4.09
CA THR A 78 -7.18 -8.75 -5.27
C THR A 78 -7.58 -10.15 -5.73
N ALA A 79 -8.60 -10.28 -6.57
CA ALA A 79 -9.03 -11.59 -7.07
C ALA A 79 -7.87 -12.29 -7.81
N ALA A 80 -7.83 -13.62 -7.78
CA ALA A 80 -6.82 -14.37 -8.53
C ALA A 80 -6.92 -14.04 -10.03
N GLY A 81 -5.77 -13.90 -10.71
CA GLY A 81 -5.68 -13.46 -12.11
C GLY A 81 -5.47 -11.95 -12.28
N SER A 82 -5.72 -11.13 -11.27
CA SER A 82 -5.50 -9.67 -11.31
C SER A 82 -4.05 -9.29 -11.62
N ALA A 83 -3.09 -10.11 -11.20
CA ALA A 83 -1.67 -9.89 -11.46
C ALA A 83 -1.32 -10.02 -12.95
N GLU A 84 -1.99 -10.92 -13.66
CA GLU A 84 -1.80 -11.14 -15.11
C GLU A 84 -2.44 -10.02 -15.94
N GLU A 85 -3.54 -9.46 -15.45
CA GLU A 85 -4.22 -8.32 -16.10
C GLU A 85 -3.49 -6.99 -15.89
N LEU A 86 -2.68 -6.87 -14.83
CA LEU A 86 -2.07 -5.61 -14.42
C LEU A 86 -1.27 -4.93 -15.55
N PRO A 87 -0.39 -5.60 -16.31
CA PRO A 87 0.36 -4.94 -17.38
C PRO A 87 -0.55 -4.32 -18.45
N GLY A 88 -1.59 -5.04 -18.87
CA GLY A 88 -2.57 -4.54 -19.84
C GLY A 88 -3.39 -3.38 -19.29
N LEU A 89 -3.73 -3.40 -17.99
CA LEU A 89 -4.39 -2.27 -17.32
C LEU A 89 -3.50 -1.04 -17.23
N ILE A 90 -2.20 -1.20 -16.95
CA ILE A 90 -1.25 -0.09 -16.90
C ILE A 90 -1.07 0.57 -18.27
N GLU A 91 -1.00 -0.24 -19.33
CA GLU A 91 -0.96 0.25 -20.71
C GLU A 91 -2.26 0.97 -21.08
N TRP A 92 -3.41 0.35 -20.84
CA TRP A 92 -4.73 0.92 -21.15
C TRP A 92 -5.02 2.22 -20.37
N LEU A 93 -4.53 2.33 -19.13
CA LEU A 93 -4.65 3.55 -18.33
C LEU A 93 -3.60 4.61 -18.70
N GLU A 94 -2.81 4.41 -19.75
CA GLU A 94 -1.79 5.33 -20.26
C GLU A 94 -0.67 5.63 -19.24
N TRP A 95 -0.42 4.67 -18.33
CA TRP A 95 0.70 4.74 -17.38
C TRP A 95 1.95 3.99 -17.85
N GLY A 96 1.90 3.41 -19.06
CA GLY A 96 3.04 2.76 -19.70
C GLY A 96 4.30 3.66 -19.71
N GLY A 97 5.45 3.08 -19.37
CA GLY A 97 6.73 3.81 -19.30
C GLY A 97 6.94 4.68 -18.05
N VAL A 98 5.95 4.82 -17.18
CA VAL A 98 6.12 5.49 -15.88
C VAL A 98 6.62 4.47 -14.84
N ALA A 99 7.74 4.78 -14.19
CA ALA A 99 8.29 3.97 -13.10
C ALA A 99 7.45 4.11 -11.82
N LEU A 100 6.32 3.38 -11.76
CA LEU A 100 5.33 3.44 -10.68
C LEU A 100 5.73 2.63 -9.43
N ASP A 101 6.82 1.85 -9.45
CA ASP A 101 7.23 0.98 -8.33
C ASP A 101 6.07 0.09 -7.80
N LEU A 102 5.16 -0.26 -8.70
CA LEU A 102 4.01 -1.11 -8.47
C LEU A 102 4.41 -2.55 -8.76
N THR A 103 4.09 -3.47 -7.86
CA THR A 103 4.41 -4.90 -8.02
C THR A 103 3.16 -5.75 -7.92
N ALA A 104 3.01 -6.75 -8.78
CA ALA A 104 1.98 -7.76 -8.67
C ALA A 104 2.60 -9.10 -8.25
N GLN A 105 1.91 -9.82 -7.36
CA GLN A 105 2.19 -11.20 -6.99
C GLN A 105 0.98 -12.04 -7.39
N GLY A 106 1.15 -12.84 -8.44
CA GLY A 106 0.14 -13.75 -8.99
C GLY A 106 0.49 -15.20 -8.71
N LEU A 107 0.29 -16.08 -9.70
CA LEU A 107 0.67 -17.49 -9.62
C LEU A 107 2.15 -17.65 -9.20
N ASP A 108 2.40 -18.65 -8.34
CA ASP A 108 3.72 -18.97 -7.73
C ASP A 108 4.37 -17.86 -6.89
N GLY A 109 3.68 -16.72 -6.77
CA GLY A 109 4.07 -15.61 -5.91
C GLY A 109 3.75 -15.86 -4.44
N ARG A 110 4.21 -14.94 -3.60
CA ARG A 110 4.04 -15.04 -2.15
C ARG A 110 4.14 -13.70 -1.45
N ILE A 111 3.41 -13.57 -0.35
CA ILE A 111 3.52 -12.45 0.58
C ILE A 111 3.72 -12.96 2.01
N THR A 112 4.44 -12.21 2.83
CA THR A 112 4.58 -12.52 4.26
C THR A 112 3.21 -12.53 4.91
N ALA A 113 2.86 -13.63 5.59
CA ALA A 113 1.56 -13.81 6.23
C ALA A 113 1.40 -12.82 7.39
N PRO A 114 0.44 -11.88 7.31
CA PRO A 114 0.24 -10.91 8.37
C PRO A 114 -0.16 -11.57 9.70
N SER A 115 0.08 -10.90 10.82
CA SER A 115 -0.41 -11.38 12.10
C SER A 115 -1.94 -11.32 12.13
N PRO A 116 -2.64 -12.44 12.42
CA PRO A 116 -4.10 -12.50 12.44
C PRO A 116 -4.70 -11.81 13.68
N VAL A 117 -3.91 -11.67 14.75
CA VAL A 117 -4.27 -10.86 15.91
C VAL A 117 -3.95 -9.42 15.55
N GLY A 118 -5.00 -8.64 15.26
CA GLY A 118 -4.85 -7.24 14.87
C GLY A 118 -3.99 -6.51 15.89
N GLY A 119 -2.82 -6.03 15.47
CA GLY A 119 -2.04 -5.09 16.24
C GLY A 119 -2.84 -3.79 16.30
N VAL A 120 -3.67 -3.63 17.32
CA VAL A 120 -4.22 -2.32 17.67
C VAL A 120 -3.01 -1.44 18.03
N PRO A 121 -2.77 -0.32 17.33
CA PRO A 121 -1.70 0.60 17.72
C PRO A 121 -2.00 1.11 19.13
N GLY A 122 -1.29 0.59 20.14
CA GLY A 122 -1.48 0.96 21.55
C GLY A 122 -1.53 -0.17 22.57
N GLN A 123 -1.58 -1.45 22.15
CA GLN A 123 -1.54 -2.61 23.07
C GLN A 123 -0.19 -3.35 23.08
N HIS A 124 0.92 -2.65 22.79
CA HIS A 124 2.24 -3.19 23.09
C HIS A 124 2.47 -3.01 24.59
N GLY A 125 2.34 -4.09 25.35
CA GLY A 125 2.92 -4.13 26.70
C GLY A 125 4.43 -3.91 26.59
N PRO A 126 5.11 -3.40 27.64
CA PRO A 126 6.54 -3.07 27.61
C PRO A 126 7.49 -4.28 27.42
N GLY A 127 6.99 -5.43 26.97
CA GLY A 127 7.73 -6.67 26.75
C GLY A 127 7.82 -7.13 25.29
N ASP A 128 7.23 -6.42 24.32
CA ASP A 128 7.42 -6.77 22.91
C ASP A 128 8.84 -6.41 22.47
N GLY A 129 9.69 -7.44 22.39
CA GLY A 129 11.05 -7.30 21.87
C GLY A 129 11.07 -6.77 20.43
N PRO A 130 12.24 -6.35 19.92
CA PRO A 130 12.40 -5.71 18.61
C PRO A 130 11.91 -6.55 17.40
N GLY A 131 11.53 -7.82 17.61
CA GLY A 131 10.97 -8.71 16.59
C GLY A 131 9.53 -8.42 16.19
N ALA A 132 8.69 -7.89 17.09
CA ALA A 132 7.27 -7.59 16.78
C ALA A 132 7.13 -6.48 15.72
N ALA A 133 8.08 -5.55 15.67
CA ALA A 133 8.11 -4.45 14.70
C ALA A 133 8.42 -4.89 13.26
N GLN A 134 8.86 -6.13 13.05
CA GLN A 134 9.22 -6.68 11.73
C GLN A 134 8.17 -7.64 11.17
N GLU A 135 7.08 -7.88 11.89
CA GLU A 135 6.02 -8.76 11.40
C GLU A 135 5.07 -8.01 10.46
N ALA A 136 4.63 -8.70 9.41
CA ALA A 136 3.55 -8.19 8.57
C ALA A 136 2.26 -8.05 9.40
N VAL A 137 1.49 -6.99 9.17
CA VAL A 137 0.26 -6.68 9.91
C VAL A 137 -0.90 -6.31 8.99
N TRP A 138 -2.12 -6.64 9.40
CA TRP A 138 -3.31 -6.20 8.68
C TRP A 138 -3.59 -4.71 8.95
N LEU A 139 -3.59 -3.89 7.90
CA LEU A 139 -4.17 -2.54 7.92
C LEU A 139 -5.69 -2.60 7.78
N ARG A 140 -6.19 -3.57 7.00
CA ARG A 140 -7.61 -3.95 6.90
C ARG A 140 -7.70 -5.47 6.86
N PRO A 141 -8.21 -6.14 7.91
CA PRO A 141 -8.24 -7.60 7.96
C PRO A 141 -9.28 -8.20 6.99
N PRO A 142 -9.08 -9.43 6.52
CA PRO A 142 -10.10 -10.17 5.79
C PRO A 142 -11.30 -10.48 6.70
N ARG A 143 -12.51 -10.50 6.12
CA ARG A 143 -13.72 -10.97 6.83
C ARG A 143 -13.69 -12.50 6.90
N THR A 144 -13.76 -13.06 8.10
CA THR A 144 -13.84 -14.51 8.31
C THR A 144 -15.23 -15.03 7.89
N GLY A 145 -15.29 -16.14 7.14
CA GLY A 145 -16.55 -16.82 6.82
C GLY A 145 -17.28 -16.37 5.55
N CYS A 146 -16.69 -15.48 4.74
CA CYS A 146 -17.18 -15.20 3.38
C CYS A 146 -16.25 -15.85 2.36
N GLU A 147 -16.81 -16.48 1.32
CA GLU A 147 -16.02 -16.82 0.13
C GLU A 147 -15.30 -15.55 -0.33
N VAL A 148 -13.98 -15.64 -0.43
CA VAL A 148 -13.11 -14.48 -0.60
C VAL A 148 -13.26 -13.88 -2.01
N GLU A 149 -13.55 -14.73 -3.00
CA GLU A 149 -13.74 -14.37 -4.41
C GLU A 149 -14.74 -13.22 -4.65
N PRO A 150 -16.00 -13.24 -4.15
CA PRO A 150 -16.95 -12.15 -4.38
C PRO A 150 -16.63 -10.84 -3.66
N THR A 151 -15.63 -10.79 -2.76
CA THR A 151 -15.30 -9.58 -1.97
C THR A 151 -14.02 -8.89 -2.45
N LEU A 152 -13.22 -9.54 -3.30
CA LEU A 152 -11.98 -8.96 -3.80
C LEU A 152 -12.22 -8.14 -5.08
N PRO A 153 -11.46 -7.06 -5.30
CA PRO A 153 -11.51 -6.34 -6.56
C PRO A 153 -11.08 -7.28 -7.71
N ALA A 154 -11.99 -7.52 -8.65
CA ALA A 154 -11.73 -8.20 -9.91
C ALA A 154 -12.01 -7.25 -11.09
N ALA A 155 -11.54 -7.58 -12.29
CA ALA A 155 -12.10 -6.99 -13.50
C ALA A 155 -13.48 -7.61 -13.77
N GLY A 156 -14.50 -6.76 -13.85
CA GLY A 156 -15.86 -7.16 -14.21
C GLY A 156 -16.30 -6.41 -15.46
N LEU A 157 -16.41 -7.10 -16.59
CA LEU A 157 -17.15 -6.62 -17.76
C LEU A 157 -18.63 -7.06 -17.75
N GLY A 158 -19.16 -7.53 -16.61
CA GLY A 158 -20.58 -7.84 -16.46
C GLY A 158 -20.94 -8.43 -15.09
N GLY A 159 -21.63 -7.66 -14.25
CA GLY A 159 -22.20 -8.14 -12.99
C GLY A 159 -22.52 -6.99 -12.02
N GLU A 160 -23.81 -6.81 -11.71
CA GLU A 160 -24.33 -5.71 -10.91
C GLU A 160 -23.82 -5.75 -9.45
N GLY A 161 -23.29 -4.62 -8.96
CA GLY A 161 -23.20 -4.32 -7.51
C GLY A 161 -21.80 -4.11 -6.92
N ALA A 162 -20.74 -4.65 -7.52
CA ALA A 162 -19.36 -4.32 -7.18
C ALA A 162 -18.67 -3.78 -8.44
N ALA A 163 -18.49 -2.45 -8.47
CA ALA A 163 -17.84 -1.69 -9.55
C ALA A 163 -16.52 -2.33 -10.06
N PRO A 164 -15.99 -1.91 -11.23
CA PRO A 164 -14.65 -2.24 -11.76
C PRO A 164 -13.52 -1.94 -10.75
N GLY A 165 -13.42 -2.75 -9.71
CA GLY A 165 -12.70 -2.46 -8.48
C GLY A 165 -11.21 -2.50 -8.72
N LEU A 166 -10.76 -3.42 -9.57
CA LEU A 166 -9.37 -3.53 -9.96
C LEU A 166 -8.92 -2.29 -10.75
N VAL A 167 -9.68 -1.86 -11.76
CA VAL A 167 -9.38 -0.63 -12.53
C VAL A 167 -9.29 0.58 -11.60
N ARG A 168 -10.27 0.78 -10.71
CA ARG A 168 -10.25 1.90 -9.76
C ARG A 168 -9.07 1.84 -8.80
N LEU A 169 -8.73 0.64 -8.32
CA LEU A 169 -7.58 0.41 -7.47
C LEU A 169 -6.27 0.73 -8.21
N VAL A 170 -6.09 0.22 -9.42
CA VAL A 170 -4.89 0.45 -10.25
C VAL A 170 -4.76 1.93 -10.62
N SER A 171 -5.84 2.60 -11.03
CA SER A 171 -5.82 4.05 -11.32
C SER A 171 -5.40 4.87 -10.10
N ALA A 172 -5.93 4.56 -8.92
CA ALA A 172 -5.55 5.24 -7.69
C ALA A 172 -4.10 4.92 -7.29
N ALA A 173 -3.69 3.66 -7.40
CA ALA A 173 -2.34 3.20 -7.11
C ALA A 173 -1.32 3.90 -8.00
N ALA A 174 -1.53 3.93 -9.31
CA ALA A 174 -0.67 4.61 -10.26
C ALA A 174 -0.54 6.11 -9.94
N THR A 175 -1.67 6.78 -9.69
CA THR A 175 -1.68 8.20 -9.31
C THR A 175 -0.87 8.45 -8.03
N GLU A 176 -1.04 7.63 -7.00
CA GLU A 176 -0.35 7.81 -5.72
C GLU A 176 1.12 7.42 -5.78
N CYS A 177 1.48 6.38 -6.51
CA CYS A 177 2.87 6.03 -6.77
C CYS A 177 3.59 7.17 -7.51
N HIS A 178 2.95 7.73 -8.53
CA HIS A 178 3.50 8.86 -9.27
C HIS A 178 3.68 10.10 -8.36
N ARG A 179 2.64 10.45 -7.58
CA ARG A 179 2.70 11.56 -6.62
C ARG A 179 3.80 11.35 -5.58
N ALA A 180 3.90 10.16 -4.98
CA ALA A 180 4.94 9.80 -4.02
C ALA A 180 6.34 9.96 -4.63
N ARG A 181 6.54 9.49 -5.86
CA ARG A 181 7.80 9.67 -6.60
C ARG A 181 8.14 11.15 -6.78
N LEU A 182 7.19 11.97 -7.21
CA LEU A 182 7.39 13.42 -7.37
C LEU A 182 7.75 14.10 -6.05
N LEU A 183 7.08 13.74 -4.96
CA LEU A 183 7.34 14.26 -3.62
C LEU A 183 8.74 13.89 -3.13
N ARG A 184 9.15 12.63 -3.30
CA ARG A 184 10.50 12.16 -2.96
C ARG A 184 11.57 12.89 -3.77
N ALA A 185 11.37 13.06 -5.07
CA ALA A 185 12.28 13.82 -5.93
C ALA A 185 12.37 15.30 -5.51
N GLY A 186 11.24 15.93 -5.15
CA GLY A 186 11.21 17.30 -4.63
C GLY A 186 11.93 17.44 -3.29
N ALA A 187 11.76 16.47 -2.38
CA ALA A 187 12.46 16.45 -1.10
C ALA A 187 13.97 16.24 -1.26
N ALA A 188 14.40 15.36 -2.17
CA ALA A 188 15.81 15.16 -2.48
C ALA A 188 16.47 16.44 -3.01
N ARG A 189 15.81 17.16 -3.93
CA ARG A 189 16.29 18.45 -4.44
C ARG A 189 16.43 19.52 -3.35
N ARG A 190 15.50 19.57 -2.38
CA ARG A 190 15.55 20.53 -1.25
C ARG A 190 16.64 20.20 -0.24
N ARG A 191 16.97 18.91 -0.06
CA ARG A 191 18.01 18.44 0.86
C ARG A 191 19.41 18.57 0.27
N GLN A 192 19.51 18.75 -1.04
CA GLN A 192 20.79 18.95 -1.70
C GLN A 192 21.35 20.30 -1.23
N PRO A 193 22.47 20.32 -0.48
CA PRO A 193 23.07 21.57 -0.04
C PRO A 193 23.36 22.41 -1.29
N SER A 194 23.15 23.72 -1.17
CA SER A 194 23.46 24.72 -2.20
C SER A 194 24.98 24.82 -2.44
N GLY A 195 25.61 23.72 -2.79
CA GLY A 195 26.95 23.65 -3.33
C GLY A 195 26.82 23.62 -4.83
N ASP A 196 27.03 24.79 -5.43
CA ASP A 196 27.29 24.98 -6.86
C ASP A 196 26.08 24.86 -7.82
N ARG A 197 25.26 25.92 -7.86
CA ARG A 197 24.57 26.31 -9.10
C ARG A 197 24.27 27.82 -9.10
N PRO A 198 24.55 28.54 -10.21
CA PRO A 198 24.16 29.93 -10.36
C PRO A 198 22.65 30.02 -10.56
N ASP A 199 22.07 31.05 -9.97
CA ASP A 199 20.75 31.65 -10.24
C ASP A 199 19.54 30.71 -10.35
N GLN A 200 18.69 30.76 -9.33
CA GLN A 200 17.28 30.36 -9.45
C GLN A 200 16.53 31.36 -10.35
N PRO A 201 15.95 30.96 -11.50
CA PRO A 201 15.20 31.86 -12.36
C PRO A 201 13.69 31.82 -12.08
N LEU A 202 13.27 31.66 -10.82
CA LEU A 202 11.85 31.65 -10.44
C LEU A 202 11.53 32.52 -9.20
N ALA A 203 12.37 33.50 -8.91
CA ALA A 203 11.85 34.71 -8.26
C ALA A 203 11.11 35.49 -9.34
N PHE A 204 9.77 35.40 -9.35
CA PHE A 204 8.94 36.38 -10.04
C PHE A 204 9.17 37.73 -9.35
N SER A 205 10.25 38.41 -9.72
CA SER A 205 10.50 39.80 -9.36
C SER A 205 9.39 40.63 -9.98
N TYR A 206 8.48 41.08 -9.12
CA TYR A 206 7.48 42.10 -9.39
C TYR A 206 8.08 43.47 -9.81
N ALA A 207 9.42 43.55 -9.95
CA ALA A 207 10.16 44.78 -10.17
C ALA A 207 10.18 45.31 -11.62
N SER A 208 9.61 44.60 -12.61
CA SER A 208 9.59 45.08 -14.02
C SER A 208 8.43 46.01 -14.38
N ARG A 209 7.88 46.79 -13.44
CA ARG A 209 6.86 47.82 -13.74
C ARG A 209 7.37 49.27 -13.59
N MET A 210 8.66 49.52 -13.83
CA MET A 210 9.24 50.87 -13.83
C MET A 210 10.20 51.15 -15.00
N SER A 211 10.03 50.48 -16.15
CA SER A 211 10.89 50.76 -17.33
C SER A 211 10.13 51.01 -18.64
N ALA A 212 8.80 51.13 -18.60
CA ALA A 212 8.04 51.72 -19.70
C ALA A 212 7.67 53.15 -19.32
N GLY A 213 8.50 54.09 -19.77
CA GLY A 213 8.42 55.50 -19.43
C GLY A 213 7.03 56.10 -19.58
N THR A 214 6.52 56.61 -18.47
CA THR A 214 5.51 57.67 -18.49
C THR A 214 6.07 58.80 -17.64
N ARG A 215 6.71 59.77 -18.30
CA ARG A 215 6.98 61.08 -17.70
C ARG A 215 5.63 61.64 -17.25
N PRO A 216 5.43 61.98 -15.97
CA PRO A 216 4.28 62.77 -15.56
C PRO A 216 4.43 64.14 -16.22
N ARG A 217 3.44 64.54 -17.02
CA ARG A 217 3.33 65.94 -17.46
C ARG A 217 2.97 66.77 -16.22
N SER A 218 3.98 67.40 -15.63
CA SER A 218 3.79 68.61 -14.85
C SER A 218 3.47 69.76 -15.80
N LEU A 219 2.38 70.48 -15.51
CA LEU A 219 2.14 71.94 -15.64
C LEU A 219 0.61 72.14 -15.51
N THR A 220 0.06 72.52 -14.34
CA THR A 220 -0.19 73.89 -13.82
C THR A 220 -1.00 74.81 -14.75
N LEU A 221 -2.11 75.32 -14.17
CA LEU A 221 -2.86 76.57 -14.38
C LEU A 221 -2.58 77.41 -15.64
#